data_AF-A0A218X380-F1
#
_entry.id   AF-A0A218X380-F1
#
_cell.length_a   1.000
_cell.length_b   1.000
_cell.length_c   1.000
_cell.angle_alpha   90.00
_cell.angle_beta   90.00
_cell.angle_gamma   90.00
#
_symmetry.space_group_name_H-M   'P 1'
#
loop_
_entity.id
_entity.type
_entity.pdbx_description
1 polymer ?
#
loop_
_entity_poly.entity_id
_entity_poly.type
_entity_poly.pdbx_seq_one_letter_code
_entity_poly.pdbx_strand_id
1 'polypeptide(L)'
;MPYGARFAGSCHGIVCLVAHGQKFYLYNPTTEELKELPEPSPVLRTYNCFYSFVYDAQYDDYKLVRGSDLNYATLRRRDPTKVEIFSLKSGLWKTTRQRSNYSHIHGPCGKYLNGSIYWMYNNLIKLEHRGTLLLAFNVATGKFHEVALPLPCDRWYRWEIESVDLGVSEEDSSWRIGLMR
;
A
#
# COMPACT_ATOMS: atom_id res chain seq x y z
N MET A 1 -18.33 -12.12 8.60
CA MET A 1 -16.98 -12.12 9.22
C MET A 1 -17.05 -11.22 10.44
N PRO A 2 -16.74 -11.69 11.66
CA PRO A 2 -16.77 -10.83 12.83
C PRO A 2 -15.75 -9.70 12.62
N TYR A 3 -16.12 -8.52 13.11
CA TYR A 3 -15.51 -7.23 12.79
C TYR A 3 -14.11 -7.08 13.39
N GLY A 4 -13.09 -7.62 12.71
CA GLY A 4 -11.69 -7.43 13.08
C GLY A 4 -11.13 -6.08 12.60
N ALA A 5 -10.26 -5.48 13.41
CA ALA A 5 -9.38 -4.41 12.96
C ALA A 5 -8.13 -5.01 12.28
N ARG A 6 -7.57 -4.29 11.31
CA ARG A 6 -6.31 -4.63 10.63
C ARG A 6 -5.35 -3.45 10.68
N PHE A 7 -4.05 -3.69 10.70
CA PHE A 7 -3.07 -2.61 10.54
C PHE A 7 -3.08 -2.09 9.10
N ALA A 8 -3.15 -0.78 8.91
CA ALA A 8 -2.84 -0.13 7.64
C ALA A 8 -1.36 0.24 7.48
N GLY A 9 -0.60 0.16 8.58
CA GLY A 9 0.82 0.51 8.64
C GLY A 9 1.13 1.29 9.91
N SER A 10 2.39 1.59 10.11
CA SER A 10 2.88 2.44 11.19
C SER A 10 3.97 3.36 10.66
N CYS A 11 4.13 4.52 11.29
CA CYS A 11 5.18 5.47 10.97
C CYS A 11 5.43 6.39 12.18
N HIS A 12 6.70 6.58 12.56
CA HIS A 12 7.12 7.43 13.68
C HIS A 12 6.32 7.19 14.98
N GLY A 13 6.12 5.92 15.35
CA GLY A 13 5.36 5.55 16.55
C GLY A 13 3.84 5.66 16.42
N ILE A 14 3.31 6.22 15.34
CA ILE A 14 1.87 6.27 15.05
C ILE A 14 1.47 5.01 14.29
N VAL A 15 0.44 4.33 14.79
CA VAL A 15 -0.15 3.14 14.19
C VAL A 15 -1.44 3.53 13.48
N CYS A 16 -1.61 3.13 12.22
CA CYS A 16 -2.89 3.27 11.53
C CYS A 16 -3.65 1.94 11.55
N LEU A 17 -4.90 1.99 12.02
CA LEU A 17 -5.81 0.85 12.13
C LEU A 17 -6.99 1.01 11.18
N VAL A 18 -7.46 -0.10 10.62
CA VAL A 18 -8.63 -0.18 9.74
C VAL A 18 -9.69 -1.07 10.39
N ALA A 19 -10.82 -0.50 10.78
CA ALA A 19 -11.97 -1.24 11.29
C ALA A 19 -13.09 -1.28 10.25
N HIS A 20 -13.85 -2.37 10.24
CA HIS A 20 -14.97 -2.59 9.31
C HIS A 20 -14.60 -2.40 7.82
N GLY A 21 -13.30 -2.53 7.50
CA GLY A 21 -12.74 -2.32 6.17
C GLY A 21 -12.73 -0.88 5.65
N GLN A 22 -13.26 0.10 6.39
CA GLN A 22 -13.47 1.47 5.89
C GLN A 22 -13.24 2.59 6.90
N LYS A 23 -13.26 2.29 8.20
CA LYS A 23 -12.98 3.27 9.24
C LYS A 23 -11.50 3.24 9.58
N PHE A 24 -10.88 4.41 9.60
CA PHE A 24 -9.45 4.54 9.82
C PHE A 24 -9.20 5.28 11.13
N TYR A 25 -8.29 4.74 11.93
CA TYR A 25 -7.88 5.32 13.20
C TYR A 25 -6.38 5.49 13.21
N LEU A 26 -5.90 6.59 13.76
CA LEU A 26 -4.51 6.78 14.16
C LEU A 26 -4.44 6.55 15.67
N TYR A 27 -3.55 5.66 16.07
CA TYR A 27 -3.33 5.31 17.46
C TYR A 27 -1.87 5.52 17.81
N ASN A 28 -1.62 6.30 18.85
CA ASN A 28 -0.30 6.42 19.46
C ASN A 28 -0.29 5.55 20.73
N PRO A 29 0.38 4.38 20.72
CA PRO A 29 0.41 3.49 21.88
C PRO A 29 1.20 4.06 23.06
N THR A 30 2.08 5.05 22.83
CA THR A 30 2.88 5.68 23.88
C THR A 30 2.09 6.74 24.64
N THR A 31 1.23 7.50 23.95
CA THR A 31 0.38 8.53 24.58
C THR A 31 -1.05 8.04 24.85
N GLU A 32 -1.38 6.82 24.40
CA GLU A 32 -2.73 6.25 24.41
C GLU A 32 -3.77 7.07 23.62
N GLU A 33 -3.32 8.00 22.78
CA GLU A 33 -4.19 8.85 21.99
C GLU A 33 -4.74 8.11 20.77
N LEU A 34 -6.05 8.18 20.59
CA LEU A 34 -6.77 7.63 19.45
C LEU A 34 -7.47 8.75 18.68
N LYS A 35 -7.24 8.81 17.38
CA LYS A 35 -7.87 9.77 16.46
C LYS A 35 -8.56 9.04 15.32
N GLU A 36 -9.88 9.22 15.20
CA GLU A 36 -10.63 8.77 14.02
C GLU A 36 -10.38 9.73 12.85
N LEU A 37 -10.14 9.16 11.66
CA LEU A 37 -9.99 9.93 10.43
C LEU A 37 -11.35 10.14 9.74
N PRO A 38 -11.52 11.25 8.99
CA PRO A 38 -12.72 11.49 8.21
C PRO A 38 -13.06 10.31 7.28
N GLU A 39 -14.34 10.02 7.13
CA GLU A 39 -14.77 8.91 6.29
C GLU A 39 -14.38 9.16 4.81
N PRO A 40 -13.76 8.16 4.16
CA PRO A 40 -13.44 8.20 2.73
C PRO A 40 -14.68 8.01 1.85
N SER A 41 -14.55 8.16 0.53
CA SER A 41 -15.67 8.00 -0.39
C SER A 41 -16.32 6.62 -0.28
N PRO A 42 -17.66 6.52 -0.24
CA PRO A 42 -18.36 5.23 -0.21
C PRO A 42 -18.19 4.45 -1.52
N VAL A 43 -17.63 5.07 -2.57
CA VAL A 43 -17.44 4.48 -3.90
C VAL A 43 -16.46 3.30 -3.89
N LEU A 44 -15.56 3.19 -2.89
CA LEU A 44 -14.58 2.10 -2.77
C LEU A 44 -15.02 0.98 -1.80
N ARG A 45 -16.33 0.74 -1.67
CA ARG A 45 -16.92 -0.35 -0.86
C ARG A 45 -16.76 -1.72 -1.55
N THR A 46 -15.53 -2.23 -1.63
CA THR A 46 -15.25 -3.53 -2.26
C THR A 46 -14.40 -4.45 -1.39
N TYR A 47 -14.47 -5.75 -1.66
CA TYR A 47 -13.82 -6.80 -0.88
C TYR A 47 -12.27 -6.80 -0.94
N ASN A 48 -11.66 -6.18 -1.96
CA ASN A 48 -10.20 -6.15 -2.13
C ASN A 48 -9.66 -4.71 -2.12
N CYS A 49 -9.63 -4.13 -0.92
CA CYS A 49 -8.99 -2.85 -0.68
C CYS A 49 -7.53 -3.06 -0.28
N PHE A 50 -6.67 -2.22 -0.84
CA PHE A 50 -5.31 -2.01 -0.33
C PHE A 50 -5.23 -0.63 0.32
N TYR A 51 -4.36 -0.50 1.30
CA TYR A 51 -4.11 0.73 2.03
C TYR A 51 -2.69 0.78 2.60
N SER A 52 -2.18 1.98 2.85
CA SER A 52 -0.87 2.20 3.46
C SER A 52 -0.84 3.54 4.15
N PHE A 53 -0.44 3.53 5.41
CA PHE A 53 -0.11 4.73 6.18
C PHE A 53 1.37 5.04 6.04
N VAL A 54 1.70 6.25 5.61
CA VAL A 54 3.06 6.65 5.24
C VAL A 54 3.34 8.08 5.69
N TYR A 55 4.61 8.41 5.85
CA TYR A 55 5.08 9.77 5.98
C TYR A 55 5.72 10.22 4.66
N ASP A 56 5.20 11.30 4.09
CA ASP A 56 5.72 11.92 2.87
C ASP A 56 6.68 13.04 3.26
N ALA A 57 7.96 12.72 3.33
CA ALA A 57 9.02 13.65 3.73
C ALA A 57 9.11 14.89 2.83
N GLN A 58 8.71 14.81 1.56
CA GLN A 58 8.74 15.96 0.65
C GLN A 58 7.77 17.06 1.08
N TYR A 59 6.61 16.68 1.63
CA TYR A 59 5.56 17.60 2.07
C TYR A 59 5.44 17.66 3.61
N ASP A 60 6.31 16.93 4.31
CA ASP A 60 6.30 16.74 5.76
C ASP A 60 4.89 16.34 6.25
N ASP A 61 4.25 15.38 5.58
CA ASP A 61 2.83 15.08 5.81
C ASP A 61 2.60 13.58 5.98
N TYR A 62 1.78 13.22 6.96
CA TYR A 62 1.29 11.86 7.07
C TYR A 62 0.15 11.65 6.09
N LYS A 63 0.26 10.60 5.29
CA LYS A 63 -0.72 10.27 4.27
C LYS A 63 -1.24 8.86 4.47
N LEU A 64 -2.54 8.71 4.29
CA LEU A 64 -3.18 7.41 4.18
C LEU A 64 -3.60 7.21 2.74
N VAL A 65 -2.92 6.30 2.05
CA VAL A 65 -3.25 5.88 0.69
C VAL A 65 -4.19 4.69 0.78
N ARG A 66 -5.26 4.68 0.00
CA ARG A 66 -6.12 3.51 -0.17
C ARG A 66 -6.57 3.37 -1.62
N GLY A 67 -6.88 2.15 -2.02
CA GLY A 67 -7.52 1.90 -3.31
C GLY A 67 -8.26 0.59 -3.31
N SER A 68 -8.98 0.33 -4.38
CA SER A 68 -9.62 -0.96 -4.60
C SER A 68 -9.31 -1.54 -5.96
N ASP A 69 -9.10 -2.86 -5.97
CA ASP A 69 -9.08 -3.63 -7.19
C ASP A 69 -10.52 -3.98 -7.59
N LEU A 70 -11.15 -3.09 -8.38
CA LEU A 70 -12.49 -3.29 -8.92
C LEU A 70 -12.58 -4.47 -9.90
N ASN A 71 -11.45 -4.97 -10.41
CA ASN A 71 -11.41 -5.99 -11.46
C ASN A 71 -11.42 -7.42 -10.91
N TYR A 72 -11.38 -7.62 -9.59
CA TYR A 72 -11.40 -8.97 -9.00
C TYR A 72 -12.74 -9.68 -9.19
N ALA A 73 -13.86 -8.94 -9.15
CA ALA A 73 -15.21 -9.52 -9.20
C ALA A 73 -15.74 -9.72 -10.61
N THR A 74 -15.27 -8.89 -11.56
CA THR A 74 -15.72 -8.95 -12.95
C THR A 74 -14.47 -9.13 -13.81
N LEU A 75 -14.33 -10.30 -14.44
CA LEU A 75 -13.32 -10.54 -15.49
C LEU A 75 -13.44 -9.55 -16.69
N ARG A 76 -14.37 -8.58 -16.61
CA ARG A 76 -14.58 -7.47 -17.53
C ARG A 76 -13.75 -6.27 -17.10
N ARG A 77 -12.46 -6.37 -17.39
CA ARG A 77 -11.41 -5.37 -17.16
C ARG A 77 -11.64 -4.07 -17.93
N ARG A 78 -12.39 -3.11 -17.37
CA ARG A 78 -12.53 -1.77 -17.98
C ARG A 78 -12.55 -0.59 -17.02
N ASP A 79 -12.78 -0.80 -15.72
CA ASP A 79 -12.85 0.32 -14.80
C ASP A 79 -11.46 0.72 -14.29
N PRO A 80 -11.14 2.02 -14.29
CA PRO A 80 -9.87 2.51 -13.75
C PRO A 80 -9.80 2.22 -12.26
N THR A 81 -8.64 1.75 -11.80
CA THR A 81 -8.31 1.69 -10.37
C THR A 81 -8.43 3.09 -9.80
N LYS A 82 -9.21 3.21 -8.74
CA LYS A 82 -9.38 4.44 -7.98
C LYS A 82 -8.48 4.37 -6.76
N VAL A 83 -7.71 5.43 -6.56
CA VAL A 83 -6.86 5.62 -5.38
C VAL A 83 -7.31 6.88 -4.68
N GLU A 84 -7.48 6.82 -3.38
CA GLU A 84 -7.73 7.97 -2.52
C GLU A 84 -6.53 8.17 -1.60
N ILE A 85 -6.11 9.42 -1.46
CA ILE A 85 -5.02 9.82 -0.58
C ILE A 85 -5.58 10.81 0.41
N PHE A 86 -5.57 10.46 1.68
CA PHE A 86 -5.82 11.39 2.78
C PHE A 86 -4.53 12.07 3.17
N SER A 87 -4.60 13.38 3.42
CA SER A 87 -3.50 14.16 3.98
C SER A 87 -3.86 14.58 5.40
N LEU A 88 -3.01 14.26 6.37
CA LEU A 88 -3.24 14.60 7.77
C LEU A 88 -3.16 16.10 8.01
N LYS A 89 -2.23 16.79 7.33
CA LYS A 89 -2.09 18.26 7.39
C LYS A 89 -3.33 18.99 6.91
N SER A 90 -3.90 18.58 5.77
CA SER A 90 -5.10 19.25 5.21
C SER A 90 -6.40 18.72 5.80
N GLY A 91 -6.42 17.50 6.33
CA GLY A 91 -7.64 16.83 6.76
C GLY A 91 -8.56 16.41 5.61
N LEU A 92 -8.06 16.40 4.38
CA LEU A 92 -8.86 16.17 3.17
C LEU A 92 -8.44 14.90 2.41
N TRP A 93 -9.44 14.27 1.78
CA TRP A 93 -9.25 13.18 0.83
C TRP A 93 -9.11 13.73 -0.59
N LYS A 94 -8.11 13.25 -1.32
CA LYS A 94 -7.93 13.49 -2.75
C LYS A 94 -8.07 12.19 -3.52
N THR A 95 -8.98 12.16 -4.49
CA THR A 95 -9.15 11.01 -5.38
C THR A 95 -8.30 11.18 -6.64
N THR A 96 -7.55 10.14 -6.98
CA THR A 96 -6.85 9.99 -8.26
C THR A 96 -7.42 8.77 -8.99
N ARG A 97 -7.73 8.93 -10.28
CA ARG A 97 -8.19 7.83 -11.14
C ARG A 97 -7.05 7.42 -12.04
N GLN A 98 -6.69 6.14 -12.02
CA GLN A 98 -5.66 5.61 -12.90
C GLN A 98 -6.18 4.42 -13.66
N ARG A 99 -5.97 4.46 -14.98
CA ARG A 99 -6.18 3.29 -15.81
C ARG A 99 -5.07 2.32 -15.48
N SER A 100 -5.40 1.35 -14.66
CA SER A 100 -4.46 0.35 -14.20
C SER A 100 -4.92 -0.99 -14.74
N ASN A 101 -3.94 -1.75 -15.23
CA ASN A 101 -4.11 -3.12 -15.68
C ASN A 101 -3.74 -4.11 -14.56
N TYR A 102 -3.51 -3.61 -13.34
CA TYR A 102 -3.03 -4.38 -12.21
C TYR A 102 -4.23 -5.09 -11.58
N SER A 103 -4.09 -6.40 -11.42
CA SER A 103 -5.09 -7.26 -10.82
C SER A 103 -4.43 -8.07 -9.72
N HIS A 104 -5.17 -8.43 -8.68
CA HIS A 104 -4.70 -9.31 -7.59
C HIS A 104 -3.48 -8.73 -6.86
N ILE A 105 -3.64 -7.52 -6.31
CA ILE A 105 -2.69 -6.99 -5.33
C ILE A 105 -2.73 -7.90 -4.09
N HIS A 106 -1.55 -8.43 -3.71
CA HIS A 106 -1.37 -9.32 -2.58
C HIS A 106 -1.28 -8.55 -1.29
N GLY A 107 -2.09 -8.96 -0.31
CA GLY A 107 -2.17 -8.32 1.00
C GLY A 107 -2.79 -6.91 0.95
N PRO A 108 -3.43 -6.47 2.03
CA PRO A 108 -3.99 -5.12 2.07
C PRO A 108 -2.92 -4.05 2.27
N CYS A 109 -1.76 -4.37 2.85
CA CYS A 109 -0.79 -3.38 3.34
C CYS A 109 0.43 -3.30 2.44
N GLY A 110 0.66 -2.12 1.85
CA GLY A 110 1.87 -1.83 1.09
C GLY A 110 3.04 -1.47 1.99
N LYS A 111 4.25 -1.53 1.43
CA LYS A 111 5.49 -1.16 2.11
C LYS A 111 6.03 0.14 1.56
N TYR A 112 6.29 1.12 2.41
CA TYR A 112 6.80 2.42 1.99
C TYR A 112 8.32 2.43 1.95
N LEU A 113 8.90 2.89 0.85
CA LEU A 113 10.33 3.07 0.66
C LEU A 113 10.58 4.21 -0.33
N ASN A 114 11.43 5.17 0.03
CA ASN A 114 11.90 6.25 -0.86
C ASN A 114 10.78 6.95 -1.66
N GLY A 115 9.71 7.38 -0.99
CA GLY A 115 8.62 8.12 -1.64
C GLY A 115 7.58 7.26 -2.36
N SER A 116 7.78 5.94 -2.40
CA SER A 116 6.86 5.02 -3.08
C SER A 116 6.36 3.93 -2.16
N ILE A 117 5.12 3.49 -2.40
CA ILE A 117 4.52 2.34 -1.72
C ILE A 117 4.57 1.16 -2.66
N TYR A 118 5.03 0.02 -2.16
CA TYR A 118 5.21 -1.20 -2.92
C TYR A 118 4.20 -2.25 -2.48
N TRP A 119 3.58 -2.90 -3.46
CA TRP A 119 2.81 -4.11 -3.27
C TRP A 119 3.27 -5.18 -4.25
N MET A 120 3.07 -6.43 -3.88
CA MET A 120 3.19 -7.53 -4.83
C MET A 120 1.85 -7.73 -5.53
N TYR A 121 1.85 -8.10 -6.80
CA TYR A 121 0.62 -8.42 -7.53
C TYR A 121 0.86 -9.48 -8.62
N ASN A 122 -0.22 -10.11 -9.08
CA ASN A 122 -0.16 -11.07 -10.19
C ASN A 122 -0.62 -10.42 -11.49
N ASN A 123 0.26 -10.38 -12.49
CA ASN A 123 -0.14 -9.97 -13.83
C ASN A 123 -0.91 -11.09 -14.53
N LEU A 124 -2.25 -11.00 -14.51
CA LEU A 124 -3.12 -11.98 -15.16
C LEU A 124 -3.41 -11.67 -16.64
N ILE A 125 -2.87 -10.59 -17.20
CA ILE A 125 -3.10 -10.20 -18.61
C ILE A 125 -2.06 -10.81 -19.53
N LYS A 126 -0.80 -10.79 -19.12
CA LYS A 126 0.29 -11.37 -19.90
C LYS A 126 0.43 -12.85 -19.53
N LEU A 127 -0.25 -13.73 -20.27
CA LEU A 127 -0.18 -15.19 -20.09
C LEU A 127 1.26 -15.73 -20.12
N GLU A 128 2.17 -14.97 -20.73
CA GLU A 128 3.60 -15.24 -20.91
C GLU A 128 4.44 -14.88 -19.67
N HIS A 129 3.90 -14.06 -18.76
CA HIS A 129 4.54 -13.62 -17.51
C HIS A 129 3.65 -13.96 -16.30
N ARG A 130 3.42 -15.24 -16.05
CA ARG A 130 2.75 -15.75 -14.84
C ARG A 130 3.65 -15.63 -13.60
N GLY A 131 4.25 -14.46 -13.40
CA GLY A 131 5.10 -14.15 -12.26
C GLY A 131 4.43 -13.15 -11.32
N THR A 132 4.83 -13.20 -10.06
CA THR A 132 4.57 -12.11 -9.12
C THR A 132 5.43 -10.91 -9.52
N LEU A 133 4.85 -9.73 -9.58
CA LEU A 133 5.54 -8.48 -9.90
C LEU A 133 5.42 -7.51 -8.73
N LEU A 134 6.30 -6.51 -8.70
CA LEU A 134 6.24 -5.42 -7.74
C LEU A 134 5.55 -4.21 -8.38
N LEU A 135 4.49 -3.73 -7.75
CA LEU A 135 3.77 -2.52 -8.11
C LEU A 135 4.19 -1.41 -7.17
N ALA A 136 4.73 -0.33 -7.70
CA ALA A 136 5.10 0.85 -6.94
C ALA A 136 4.10 1.99 -7.19
N PHE A 137 3.68 2.67 -6.14
CA PHE A 137 2.88 3.90 -6.19
C PHE A 137 3.68 5.04 -5.60
N ASN A 138 4.07 5.99 -6.45
CA ASN A 138 4.75 7.18 -5.99
C ASN A 138 3.73 8.14 -5.36
N VAL A 139 3.92 8.45 -4.07
CA VAL A 139 2.93 9.19 -3.26
C VAL A 139 2.83 10.66 -3.69
N ALA A 140 3.95 11.27 -4.08
CA ALA A 140 4.01 12.67 -4.50
C ALA A 140 3.29 12.90 -5.85
N THR A 141 3.56 12.05 -6.83
CA THR A 141 2.93 12.14 -8.16
C THR A 141 1.57 11.47 -8.21
N GLY A 142 1.28 10.59 -7.24
CA GLY A 142 0.09 9.78 -7.18
C GLY A 142 0.02 8.73 -8.28
N LYS A 143 1.15 8.26 -8.85
CA LYS A 143 1.22 7.38 -10.03
C LYS A 143 1.78 5.99 -9.74
N PHE A 144 1.15 4.98 -10.35
CA PHE A 144 1.67 3.62 -10.39
C PHE A 144 2.74 3.41 -11.45
N HIS A 145 3.72 2.56 -11.15
CA HIS A 145 4.69 2.01 -12.09
C HIS A 145 5.07 0.57 -11.70
N GLU A 146 5.36 -0.27 -12.69
CA GLU A 146 5.84 -1.64 -12.46
C GLU A 146 7.35 -1.61 -12.17
N VAL A 147 7.78 -2.43 -11.21
CA VAL A 147 9.19 -2.65 -10.89
C VAL A 147 9.51 -4.12 -11.11
N ALA A 148 10.54 -4.38 -11.93
CA ALA A 148 11.01 -5.72 -12.18
C ALA A 148 11.64 -6.30 -10.91
N LEU A 149 11.30 -7.54 -10.57
CA LEU A 149 11.98 -8.26 -9.51
C LEU A 149 13.37 -8.70 -10.00
N PRO A 150 14.41 -8.63 -9.15
CA PRO A 150 15.76 -9.00 -9.53
C PRO A 150 15.98 -10.53 -9.68
N LEU A 151 14.95 -11.35 -9.48
CA LEU A 151 15.04 -12.81 -9.53
C LEU A 151 13.98 -13.40 -10.48
N PRO A 152 14.30 -14.50 -11.21
CA PRO A 152 13.30 -15.25 -11.95
C PRO A 152 12.23 -15.77 -10.99
N CYS A 153 10.99 -15.37 -11.25
CA CYS A 153 9.87 -15.40 -10.30
C CYS A 153 9.20 -16.78 -10.15
N ASP A 154 9.92 -17.85 -10.51
CA ASP A 154 9.34 -19.16 -10.81
C ASP A 154 8.90 -19.94 -9.55
N ARG A 155 9.20 -19.44 -8.33
CA ARG A 155 9.05 -20.22 -7.09
C ARG A 155 8.51 -19.49 -5.85
N TRP A 156 7.91 -18.30 -5.98
CA TRP A 156 7.31 -17.65 -4.81
C TRP A 156 5.85 -18.12 -4.66
N TYR A 157 5.65 -19.20 -3.91
CA TYR A 157 4.32 -19.68 -3.57
C TYR A 157 3.60 -18.70 -2.63
N ARG A 158 2.28 -18.66 -2.75
CA ARG A 158 1.29 -17.72 -2.18
C ARG A 158 1.33 -17.53 -0.64
N TRP A 159 2.20 -18.20 0.09
CA TRP A 159 2.07 -18.39 1.54
C TRP A 159 3.31 -18.00 2.37
N GLU A 160 4.44 -17.63 1.76
CA GLU A 160 5.69 -17.33 2.51
C GLU A 160 5.98 -15.84 2.71
N ILE A 161 5.09 -14.94 2.31
CA ILE A 161 5.30 -13.49 2.45
C ILE A 161 4.30 -12.94 3.46
N GLU A 162 4.29 -13.53 4.66
CA GLU A 162 3.77 -12.86 5.84
C GLU A 162 4.89 -11.97 6.41
N SER A 163 4.62 -10.67 6.43
CA SER A 163 5.40 -9.64 7.14
C SER A 163 6.92 -9.67 6.95
N VAL A 164 7.41 -9.30 5.77
CA VAL A 164 8.65 -8.50 5.74
C VAL A 164 8.23 -7.05 5.91
N ASP A 165 8.30 -6.56 7.14
CA ASP A 165 8.35 -5.11 7.35
C ASP A 165 9.68 -4.63 6.78
N LEU A 166 9.63 -3.89 5.67
CA LEU A 166 10.70 -2.94 5.34
C LEU A 166 10.63 -1.84 6.39
N GLY A 167 11.02 -2.18 7.63
CA GLY A 167 11.17 -1.23 8.71
C GLY A 167 12.33 -0.32 8.35
N VAL A 168 12.04 0.97 8.27
CA VAL A 168 13.10 1.98 8.34
C VAL A 168 13.63 1.91 9.77
N SER A 169 14.74 1.20 9.97
CA SER A 169 15.62 1.54 11.09
C SER A 169 16.26 2.87 10.71
N GLU A 170 15.81 3.96 11.31
CA GLU A 170 16.65 5.15 11.40
C GLU A 170 17.86 4.79 12.26
N GLU A 171 18.90 4.26 11.63
CA GLU A 171 20.26 4.36 12.13
C GLU A 171 21.17 4.75 10.97
N ASP A 172 21.60 6.01 11.05
CA ASP A 172 22.72 6.57 10.32
C ASP A 172 23.95 5.68 10.55
N SER A 173 24.39 4.91 9.57
CA SER A 173 25.82 4.59 9.33
C SER A 173 26.01 3.67 8.13
N SER A 174 26.75 4.19 7.16
CA SER A 174 27.56 3.50 6.16
C SER A 174 27.50 1.96 6.13
N TRP A 175 26.94 1.41 5.06
CA TRP A 175 27.34 0.08 4.59
C TRP A 175 27.80 0.17 3.14
N ARG A 176 29.13 0.28 3.00
CA ARG A 176 29.85 -0.12 1.79
C ARG A 176 29.68 -1.62 1.64
N ILE A 177 29.36 -2.08 0.43
CA ILE A 177 29.66 -3.45 0.02
C ILE A 177 30.64 -3.37 -1.16
N GLY A 178 31.92 -3.24 -0.82
CA GLY A 178 32.99 -4.03 -1.44
C GLY A 178 33.36 -5.10 -0.40
N LEU A 179 33.77 -6.32 -0.72
CA LEU A 179 34.54 -6.82 -1.85
C LEU A 179 34.47 -8.36 -1.90
N MET A 180 34.94 -8.91 -3.04
CA MET A 180 35.65 -10.18 -3.29
C MET A 180 34.97 -10.92 -4.46
N ARG A 181 35.56 -11.05 -5.65
CA ARG A 181 36.98 -11.02 -6.06
C ARG A 181 37.24 -10.06 -7.23
#